data_AF-A0A3B3CG29-F1
#
_entry.id   AF-A0A3B3CG29-F1
#
_cell.length_a   1.000
_cell.length_b   1.000
_cell.length_c   1.000
_cell.angle_alpha   90.00
_cell.angle_beta   90.00
_cell.angle_gamma   90.00
#
_symmetry.space_group_name_H-M   'P 1'
#
loop_
_entity.id
_entity.type
_entity.pdbx_description
1 polymer ?
#
loop_
_entity_poly.entity_id
_entity_poly.type
_entity_poly.pdbx_seq_one_letter_code
_entity_poly.pdbx_strand_id
1 'polypeptide(L)'
;MFSDEREDVQKKTFTKWVNSQLAKVRKAPVEDLFSELCDGRLLLELLEELTGHQLVKLEKGVTRVHSLNNVNRALHILQKNNVDLVNIGAADIVDGNHKLILGLIWSIIVHWQVKDVMKDVMAGLQQTNSEKILLSWVRQSTRQYPQVNVVNFSSSWNDGLAFSALIHSHRPELIDWSSVEAESAVERLENAFSKAEQHLGIERLLDPEDVAVPSPDKKSIIMYVTSLFRVFPQSVSMEAIQEVEKLSPASTGAGRVEMEEHYQVQTQQRFSQQITVSVAQGRVRSPSSQPRYKSHAYTQAAYVTSPEQKRRRFFLSPSQEDLQRGLSPLPPGSTSLESYQASLEEVLTWLLSAEDGLQAQPPISNHVEEVKEQFHMHEGFMVELTTHQGSVGRVLRAGAALLREGHLSEEEESEVREQMNLLNSRWEHLRVASMERQSRLHEVLMDLQHQQLQQLTDWLDNTEARIKRIGSQPLGPDLEDVKHQVEEHKLLQEDLELEQVRVNSLTHMVVVVEESSGDSTTAALESRLQVLGDRWASICRWTEERWILLQEILLKWQHFTNEQVCLDHDRIQDL
;
A
#
# COMPACT_ATOMS: atom_id res chain seq x y z
N MET A 1 -23.14 17.53 4.74
CA MET A 1 -23.43 17.96 6.13
C MET A 1 -22.72 17.07 7.14
N PHE A 2 -23.19 15.86 7.48
CA PHE A 2 -22.47 15.01 8.48
C PHE A 2 -21.04 14.57 8.08
N SER A 3 -20.73 14.47 6.79
CA SER A 3 -19.37 14.14 6.32
C SER A 3 -18.42 15.33 6.41
N ASP A 4 -18.94 16.56 6.25
CA ASP A 4 -18.13 17.78 6.21
C ASP A 4 -17.77 18.22 7.63
N GLU A 5 -18.73 18.12 8.56
CA GLU A 5 -18.49 18.41 10.00
C GLU A 5 -17.43 17.48 10.62
N ARG A 6 -17.41 16.19 10.23
CA ARG A 6 -16.35 15.27 10.68
C ARG A 6 -14.99 15.61 10.08
N GLU A 7 -14.96 16.07 8.83
CA GLU A 7 -13.74 16.51 8.15
C GLU A 7 -13.15 17.74 8.85
N ASP A 8 -14.01 18.68 9.27
CA ASP A 8 -13.61 19.89 10.00
C ASP A 8 -13.05 19.57 11.40
N VAL A 9 -13.70 18.67 12.15
CA VAL A 9 -13.18 18.22 13.46
C VAL A 9 -11.86 17.47 13.32
N GLN A 10 -11.73 16.59 12.31
CA GLN A 10 -10.46 15.91 12.02
C GLN A 10 -9.36 16.92 11.66
N LYS A 11 -9.66 17.86 10.76
CA LYS A 11 -8.73 18.94 10.38
C LYS A 11 -8.24 19.67 11.62
N LYS A 12 -9.16 20.15 12.46
CA LYS A 12 -8.84 20.90 13.69
C LYS A 12 -7.96 20.08 14.64
N THR A 13 -8.31 18.82 14.87
CA THR A 13 -7.55 17.91 15.75
C THR A 13 -6.14 17.64 15.19
N PHE A 14 -6.04 17.40 13.88
CA PHE A 14 -4.77 17.11 13.22
C PHE A 14 -3.87 18.35 13.17
N THR A 15 -4.43 19.54 12.94
CA THR A 15 -3.69 20.81 13.01
C THR A 15 -3.09 21.03 14.40
N LYS A 16 -3.88 20.84 15.46
CA LYS A 16 -3.37 20.92 16.84
C LYS A 16 -2.24 19.92 17.08
N TRP A 17 -2.39 18.69 16.61
CA TRP A 17 -1.34 17.69 16.70
C TRP A 17 -0.07 18.07 15.92
N VAL A 18 -0.18 18.56 14.69
CA VAL A 18 0.99 19.02 13.92
C VAL A 18 1.69 20.16 14.67
N ASN A 19 0.93 21.12 15.20
CA ASN A 19 1.46 22.22 16.00
C ASN A 19 2.15 21.73 17.29
N SER A 20 1.64 20.68 17.95
CA SER A 20 2.29 20.06 19.11
C SER A 20 3.70 19.54 18.79
N GLN A 21 3.90 19.00 17.59
CA GLN A 21 5.21 18.49 17.17
C GLN A 21 6.13 19.64 16.79
N LEU A 22 5.63 20.64 16.05
CA LEU A 22 6.41 21.78 15.60
C LEU A 22 6.78 22.77 16.72
N ALA A 23 5.98 22.84 17.79
CA ALA A 23 6.27 23.66 18.96
C ALA A 23 7.58 23.25 19.66
N LYS A 24 7.95 21.96 19.60
CA LYS A 24 9.20 21.42 20.17
C LYS A 24 10.45 22.04 19.54
N VAL A 25 10.35 22.43 18.26
CA VAL A 25 11.42 23.09 17.49
C VAL A 25 11.21 24.60 17.32
N ARG A 26 10.29 25.20 18.11
CA ARG A 26 9.99 26.65 18.14
C ARG A 26 9.62 27.22 16.76
N LYS A 27 8.86 26.48 15.96
CA LYS A 27 8.34 26.96 14.67
C LYS A 27 7.00 27.67 14.83
N ALA A 28 6.66 28.47 13.81
CA ALA A 28 5.37 29.13 13.76
C ALA A 28 4.24 28.08 13.68
N PRO A 29 3.09 28.33 14.33
CA PRO A 29 1.95 27.45 14.24
C PRO A 29 1.33 27.47 12.84
N VAL A 30 0.87 26.31 12.40
CA VAL A 30 0.06 26.10 11.20
C VAL A 30 -1.36 26.56 11.51
N GLU A 31 -1.91 27.42 10.67
CA GLU A 31 -3.28 27.93 10.78
C GLU A 31 -4.22 27.13 9.86
N ASP A 32 -3.79 26.87 8.62
CA ASP A 32 -4.58 26.10 7.65
C ASP A 32 -3.79 24.91 7.09
N LEU A 33 -4.03 23.75 7.71
CA LEU A 33 -3.38 22.49 7.34
C LEU A 33 -3.50 22.13 5.86
N PHE A 34 -4.62 22.45 5.20
CA PHE A 34 -4.82 22.06 3.81
C PHE A 34 -3.96 22.88 2.85
N SER A 35 -3.92 24.20 2.99
CA SER A 35 -3.12 25.04 2.11
C SER A 35 -1.62 24.98 2.43
N GLU A 36 -1.26 24.87 3.70
CA GLU A 36 0.15 24.90 4.14
C GLU A 36 0.91 23.59 3.88
N LEU A 37 0.21 22.48 3.62
CA LEU A 37 0.84 21.21 3.21
C LEU A 37 1.10 21.11 1.69
N CYS A 38 0.41 21.92 0.87
CA CYS A 38 0.44 21.78 -0.59
C CYS A 38 1.83 22.01 -1.21
N ASP A 39 2.73 22.75 -0.57
CA ASP A 39 4.09 22.99 -1.09
C ASP A 39 5.13 21.96 -0.61
N GLY A 40 4.70 21.02 0.25
CA GLY A 40 5.50 19.94 0.81
C GLY A 40 6.56 20.36 1.84
N ARG A 41 6.75 21.66 2.13
CA ARG A 41 7.77 22.14 3.07
C ARG A 41 7.40 21.76 4.49
N LEU A 42 6.18 22.12 4.90
CA LEU A 42 5.65 21.79 6.22
C LEU A 42 5.69 20.28 6.49
N LEU A 43 5.39 19.47 5.47
CA LEU A 43 5.41 18.02 5.55
C LEU A 43 6.83 17.48 5.79
N LEU A 44 7.83 17.97 5.03
CA LEU A 44 9.22 17.59 5.23
C LEU A 44 9.74 18.03 6.60
N GLU A 45 9.37 19.22 7.05
CA GLU A 45 9.75 19.74 8.36
C GLU A 45 9.15 18.93 9.52
N LEU A 46 7.90 18.51 9.39
CA LEU A 46 7.26 17.59 10.34
C LEU A 46 8.01 16.25 10.38
N LEU A 47 8.37 15.70 9.22
CA LEU A 47 9.09 14.42 9.15
C LEU A 47 10.52 14.52 9.68
N GLU A 48 11.17 15.67 9.54
CA GLU A 48 12.49 15.93 10.11
C GLU A 48 12.45 15.80 11.63
N GLU A 49 11.44 16.40 12.26
CA GLU A 49 11.22 16.30 13.71
C GLU A 49 10.88 14.87 14.14
N LEU A 50 9.98 14.19 13.42
CA LEU A 50 9.54 12.84 13.78
C LEU A 50 10.64 11.77 13.58
N THR A 51 11.53 11.95 12.61
CA THR A 51 12.63 11.00 12.33
C THR A 51 13.91 11.32 13.10
N GLY A 52 14.03 12.52 13.69
CA GLY A 52 15.20 12.97 14.45
C GLY A 52 16.48 13.16 13.62
N HIS A 53 16.37 13.19 12.29
CA HIS A 53 17.51 13.37 11.38
C HIS A 53 17.25 14.52 10.42
N GLN A 54 18.29 15.30 10.15
CA GLN A 54 18.22 16.36 9.15
C GLN A 54 17.94 15.75 7.77
N LEU A 55 16.75 15.99 7.24
CA LEU A 55 16.36 15.49 5.92
C LEU A 55 17.06 16.33 4.84
N VAL A 56 17.22 15.74 3.65
CA VAL A 56 17.90 16.36 2.50
C VAL A 56 17.31 17.75 2.19
N LYS A 57 18.16 18.68 1.73
CA LYS A 57 17.83 20.08 1.39
C LYS A 57 16.44 20.24 0.75
N LEU A 58 15.60 21.09 1.36
CA LEU A 58 14.35 21.59 0.78
C LEU A 58 14.59 22.22 -0.61
N GLU A 59 13.78 21.85 -1.60
CA GLU A 59 13.80 22.56 -2.87
C GLU A 59 13.26 23.98 -2.68
N LYS A 60 14.01 24.96 -3.19
CA LYS A 60 13.67 26.38 -3.10
C LYS A 60 12.95 26.79 -4.37
N GLY A 61 11.72 27.27 -4.25
CA GLY A 61 10.89 27.65 -5.37
C GLY A 61 9.40 27.66 -5.00
N VAL A 62 8.60 28.34 -5.82
CA VAL A 62 7.15 28.53 -5.64
C VAL A 62 6.32 27.91 -6.76
N THR A 63 6.97 27.29 -7.76
CA THR A 63 6.25 26.64 -8.85
C THR A 63 5.73 25.27 -8.42
N ARG A 64 4.64 24.80 -9.06
CA ARG A 64 4.02 23.50 -8.76
C ARG A 64 5.00 22.32 -8.86
N VAL A 65 6.04 22.42 -9.70
CA VAL A 65 7.07 21.39 -9.84
C VAL A 65 7.90 21.25 -8.55
N HIS A 66 8.28 22.36 -7.92
CA HIS A 66 8.99 22.34 -6.64
C HIS A 66 8.12 21.74 -5.53
N SER A 67 6.83 22.08 -5.51
CA SER A 67 5.85 21.50 -4.58
C SER A 67 5.74 19.99 -4.74
N LEU A 68 5.62 19.51 -5.99
CA LEU A 68 5.60 18.08 -6.30
C LEU A 68 6.88 17.37 -5.83
N ASN A 69 8.05 17.95 -6.06
CA ASN A 69 9.32 17.36 -5.66
C ASN A 69 9.45 17.26 -4.13
N ASN A 70 9.06 18.30 -3.40
CA ASN A 70 9.05 18.29 -1.93
C ASN A 70 8.06 17.24 -1.39
N VAL A 71 6.85 17.16 -1.94
CA VAL A 71 5.85 16.16 -1.52
C VAL A 71 6.31 14.75 -1.88
N ASN A 72 6.80 14.50 -3.11
CA ASN A 72 7.34 13.19 -3.51
C ASN A 72 8.47 12.75 -2.58
N ARG A 73 9.34 13.68 -2.17
CA ARG A 73 10.39 13.41 -1.19
C ARG A 73 9.82 12.98 0.15
N ALA A 74 8.81 13.69 0.64
CA ALA A 74 8.14 13.34 1.89
C ALA A 74 7.48 11.94 1.80
N LEU A 75 6.77 11.65 0.71
CA LEU A 75 6.15 10.34 0.48
C LEU A 75 7.20 9.22 0.43
N HIS A 76 8.35 9.44 -0.21
CA HIS A 76 9.46 8.48 -0.21
C HIS A 76 10.03 8.25 1.19
N ILE A 77 10.14 9.30 2.03
CA ILE A 77 10.58 9.16 3.42
C ILE A 77 9.58 8.31 4.21
N LEU A 78 8.29 8.52 4.01
CA LEU A 78 7.23 7.73 4.63
C LEU A 78 7.32 6.25 4.23
N GLN A 79 7.47 5.97 2.93
CA GLN A 79 7.65 4.62 2.41
C GLN A 79 8.90 3.94 2.99
N LYS A 80 10.03 4.66 3.05
CA LYS A 80 11.28 4.15 3.65
C LYS A 80 11.13 3.81 5.14
N ASN A 81 10.22 4.48 5.86
CA ASN A 81 9.90 4.18 7.25
C ASN A 81 8.74 3.18 7.39
N ASN A 82 8.35 2.44 6.34
CA ASN A 82 7.26 1.45 6.37
C ASN A 82 5.91 2.06 6.79
N VAL A 83 5.59 3.25 6.27
CA VAL A 83 4.26 3.85 6.40
C VAL A 83 3.40 3.41 5.22
N ASP A 84 2.25 2.80 5.51
CA ASP A 84 1.30 2.34 4.50
C ASP A 84 0.56 3.53 3.87
N LEU A 85 0.86 3.85 2.61
CA LEU A 85 0.21 4.91 1.84
C LEU A 85 -0.73 4.28 0.81
N VAL A 86 -2.03 4.23 1.12
CA VAL A 86 -3.05 3.65 0.22
C VAL A 86 -3.66 4.76 -0.63
N ASN A 87 -3.38 4.73 -1.95
CA ASN A 87 -3.96 5.65 -2.94
C ASN A 87 -3.67 7.15 -2.69
N ILE A 88 -2.49 7.49 -2.16
CA ILE A 88 -2.07 8.89 -1.95
C ILE A 88 -0.88 9.20 -2.86
N GLY A 89 -1.07 10.07 -3.85
CA GLY A 89 -0.01 10.58 -4.73
C GLY A 89 0.39 12.01 -4.39
N ALA A 90 1.57 12.45 -4.87
CA ALA A 90 2.04 13.81 -4.61
C ALA A 90 1.15 14.89 -5.25
N ALA A 91 0.57 14.61 -6.42
CA ALA A 91 -0.36 15.53 -7.07
C ALA A 91 -1.59 15.81 -6.20
N ASP A 92 -2.12 14.80 -5.52
CA ASP A 92 -3.30 14.93 -4.66
C ASP A 92 -3.08 15.92 -3.51
N ILE A 93 -1.86 15.93 -2.95
CA ILE A 93 -1.49 16.83 -1.86
C ILE A 93 -1.24 18.23 -2.40
N VAL A 94 -0.48 18.37 -3.49
CA VAL A 94 -0.18 19.68 -4.10
C VAL A 94 -1.43 20.39 -4.62
N ASP A 95 -2.39 19.63 -5.13
CA ASP A 95 -3.65 20.16 -5.64
C ASP A 95 -4.72 20.36 -4.54
N GLY A 96 -4.38 20.08 -3.27
CA GLY A 96 -5.21 20.43 -2.11
C GLY A 96 -6.38 19.47 -1.86
N ASN A 97 -6.25 18.18 -2.17
CA ASN A 97 -7.32 17.21 -1.90
C ASN A 97 -7.45 16.93 -0.39
N HIS A 98 -8.40 17.58 0.27
CA HIS A 98 -8.58 17.53 1.73
C HIS A 98 -8.65 16.11 2.29
N LYS A 99 -9.39 15.20 1.64
CA LYS A 99 -9.56 13.81 2.12
C LYS A 99 -8.24 13.05 2.10
N LEU A 100 -7.43 13.23 1.06
CA LEU A 100 -6.14 12.56 0.92
C LEU A 100 -5.07 13.22 1.81
N ILE A 101 -5.16 14.53 2.03
CA ILE A 101 -4.32 15.24 3.02
C ILE A 101 -4.60 14.71 4.44
N LEU A 102 -5.87 14.60 4.85
CA LEU A 102 -6.22 13.99 6.14
C LEU A 102 -5.80 12.52 6.20
N GLY A 103 -5.95 11.78 5.10
CA GLY A 103 -5.46 10.39 5.00
C GLY A 103 -3.95 10.27 5.21
N LEU A 104 -3.18 11.19 4.61
CA LEU A 104 -1.72 11.26 4.74
C LEU A 104 -1.31 11.57 6.18
N ILE A 105 -1.85 12.65 6.76
CA ILE A 105 -1.52 13.05 8.14
C ILE A 105 -1.95 11.98 9.14
N TRP A 106 -3.10 11.33 8.93
CA TRP A 106 -3.50 10.18 9.74
C TRP A 106 -2.49 9.02 9.66
N SER A 107 -1.97 8.71 8.48
CA SER A 107 -0.98 7.64 8.31
C SER A 107 0.32 7.94 9.07
N ILE A 108 0.73 9.21 9.10
CA ILE A 108 1.87 9.71 9.88
C ILE A 108 1.60 9.57 11.39
N ILE A 109 0.43 10.02 11.84
CA ILE A 109 0.00 9.92 13.24
C ILE A 109 -0.01 8.45 13.70
N VAL A 110 -0.60 7.56 12.91
CA VAL A 110 -0.64 6.12 13.24
C VAL A 110 0.77 5.56 13.38
N HIS A 111 1.69 5.92 12.50
CA HIS A 111 3.05 5.39 12.57
C HIS A 111 3.84 5.93 13.78
N TRP A 112 3.95 7.25 13.94
CA TRP A 112 4.83 7.86 14.96
C TRP A 112 4.17 8.14 16.30
N GLN A 113 2.85 8.31 16.38
CA GLN A 113 2.18 8.51 17.67
C GLN A 113 1.58 7.22 18.21
N VAL A 114 0.99 6.37 17.35
CA VAL A 114 0.26 5.18 17.82
C VAL A 114 1.17 3.95 17.87
N LYS A 115 1.70 3.52 16.72
CA LYS A 115 2.55 2.32 16.63
C LYS A 115 3.84 2.48 17.43
N ASP A 116 4.50 3.65 17.38
CA ASP A 116 5.74 3.89 18.12
C ASP A 116 5.54 3.85 19.64
N VAL A 117 4.48 4.48 20.16
CA VAL A 117 4.15 4.45 21.60
C VAL A 117 3.85 3.04 22.09
N MET A 118 3.30 2.18 21.24
CA MET A 118 2.92 0.81 21.59
C MET A 118 3.94 -0.25 21.20
N LYS A 119 5.09 0.13 20.64
CA LYS A 119 6.05 -0.80 20.03
C LYS A 119 6.47 -1.93 20.97
N ASP A 120 6.81 -1.60 22.21
CA ASP A 120 7.25 -2.58 23.22
C ASP A 120 6.11 -3.50 23.65
N VAL A 121 4.91 -2.93 23.82
CA VAL A 121 3.68 -3.67 24.17
C VAL A 121 3.27 -4.61 23.03
N MET A 122 3.33 -4.16 21.78
CA MET A 122 3.02 -4.95 20.59
C MET A 122 4.03 -6.09 20.38
N ALA A 123 5.31 -5.89 20.73
CA ALA A 123 6.33 -6.94 20.67
C ALA A 123 6.05 -8.08 21.66
N GLY A 124 5.56 -7.74 22.87
CA GLY A 124 5.16 -8.73 23.88
C GLY A 124 3.85 -9.46 23.59
N LEU A 125 2.97 -8.86 22.76
CA LEU A 125 1.61 -9.33 22.48
C LEU A 125 1.42 -9.80 21.02
N GLN A 126 2.46 -10.37 20.41
CA GLN A 126 2.40 -10.97 19.07
C GLN A 126 1.83 -10.04 17.97
N GLN A 127 2.19 -8.75 17.97
CA GLN A 127 1.72 -7.76 16.99
C GLN A 127 0.20 -7.54 16.96
N THR A 128 -0.47 -7.69 18.10
CA THR A 128 -1.90 -7.36 18.25
C THR A 128 -2.21 -5.93 17.78
N ASN A 129 -3.37 -5.74 17.12
CA ASN A 129 -3.83 -4.44 16.61
C ASN A 129 -3.84 -3.36 17.71
N SER A 130 -3.28 -2.18 17.41
CA SER A 130 -3.18 -1.05 18.34
C SER A 130 -4.54 -0.60 18.90
N GLU A 131 -5.62 -0.70 18.11
CA GLU A 131 -6.98 -0.41 18.56
C GLU A 131 -7.44 -1.40 19.65
N LYS A 132 -7.13 -2.69 19.49
CA LYS A 132 -7.46 -3.72 20.49
C LYS A 132 -6.68 -3.50 21.78
N ILE A 133 -5.38 -3.17 21.67
CA ILE A 133 -4.52 -2.88 22.83
C ILE A 133 -5.08 -1.69 23.61
N LEU A 134 -5.39 -0.58 22.94
CA LEU A 134 -5.99 0.58 23.58
C LEU A 134 -7.34 0.26 24.22
N LEU A 135 -8.22 -0.46 23.52
CA LEU A 135 -9.55 -0.75 24.02
C LEU A 135 -9.49 -1.66 25.25
N SER A 136 -8.57 -2.62 25.23
CA SER A 136 -8.29 -3.51 26.35
C SER A 136 -7.76 -2.73 27.56
N TRP A 137 -6.77 -1.88 27.34
CA TRP A 137 -6.20 -1.03 28.38
C TRP A 137 -7.22 -0.11 29.04
N VAL A 138 -8.06 0.56 28.23
CA VAL A 138 -9.09 1.47 28.75
C VAL A 138 -10.07 0.68 29.61
N ARG A 139 -10.58 -0.45 29.12
CA ARG A 139 -11.55 -1.27 29.87
C ARG A 139 -10.97 -1.84 31.16
N GLN A 140 -9.71 -2.26 31.14
CA GLN A 140 -9.02 -2.72 32.34
C GLN A 140 -8.89 -1.58 33.36
N SER A 141 -8.53 -0.38 32.91
CA SER A 141 -8.38 0.81 33.77
C SER A 141 -9.72 1.29 34.32
N THR A 142 -10.81 1.17 33.57
CA THR A 142 -12.14 1.64 33.96
C THR A 142 -13.04 0.56 34.58
N ARG A 143 -12.52 -0.64 34.86
CA ARG A 143 -13.29 -1.78 35.38
C ARG A 143 -14.03 -1.48 36.71
N GLN A 144 -13.53 -0.55 37.51
CA GLN A 144 -14.10 -0.18 38.81
C GLN A 144 -15.24 0.85 38.72
N TYR A 145 -15.61 1.31 37.52
CA TYR A 145 -16.65 2.31 37.29
C TYR A 145 -17.82 1.69 36.53
N PRO A 146 -18.86 1.16 37.23
CA PRO A 146 -19.99 0.47 36.61
C PRO A 146 -20.75 1.27 35.54
N GLN A 147 -20.73 2.60 35.66
CA GLN A 147 -21.34 3.55 34.74
C GLN A 147 -20.54 3.76 33.45
N VAL A 148 -19.32 3.22 33.35
CA VAL A 148 -18.43 3.37 32.21
C VAL A 148 -18.28 2.04 31.47
N ASN A 149 -18.80 1.99 30.24
CA ASN A 149 -18.63 0.84 29.35
C ASN A 149 -18.07 1.26 28.00
N VAL A 150 -16.76 1.06 27.82
CA VAL A 150 -16.07 1.40 26.59
C VAL A 150 -16.02 0.20 25.65
N VAL A 151 -16.67 0.31 24.50
CA VAL A 151 -16.72 -0.74 23.46
C VAL A 151 -16.25 -0.25 22.09
N ASN A 152 -16.05 1.06 21.92
CA ASN A 152 -15.56 1.67 20.68
C ASN A 152 -14.79 2.98 20.99
N PHE A 153 -14.18 3.58 19.97
CA PHE A 153 -13.52 4.89 20.07
C PHE A 153 -14.37 6.03 19.50
N SER A 154 -15.69 5.95 19.60
CA SER A 154 -16.61 7.01 19.16
C SER A 154 -17.67 7.24 20.24
N SER A 155 -18.87 6.68 20.10
CA SER A 155 -20.00 6.94 21.00
C SER A 155 -19.74 6.53 22.47
N SER A 156 -18.83 5.61 22.76
CA SER A 156 -18.45 5.28 24.14
C SER A 156 -17.76 6.41 24.92
N TRP A 157 -17.38 7.50 24.24
CA TRP A 157 -16.60 8.59 24.82
C TRP A 157 -17.36 9.93 24.87
N ASN A 158 -18.55 10.00 24.26
CA ASN A 158 -19.22 11.27 24.02
C ASN A 158 -19.81 11.93 25.28
N ASP A 159 -20.04 11.16 26.33
CA ASP A 159 -20.50 11.68 27.61
C ASP A 159 -19.34 12.16 28.50
N GLY A 160 -18.09 11.85 28.16
CA GLY A 160 -16.92 12.20 28.94
C GLY A 160 -16.64 11.34 30.18
N LEU A 161 -17.51 10.39 30.54
CA LEU A 161 -17.25 9.53 31.72
C LEU A 161 -16.01 8.67 31.52
N ALA A 162 -15.79 8.16 30.32
CA ALA A 162 -14.63 7.34 30.00
C ALA A 162 -13.31 8.09 30.21
N PHE A 163 -13.22 9.36 29.81
CA PHE A 163 -12.02 10.19 30.04
C PHE A 163 -11.80 10.44 31.53
N SER A 164 -12.85 10.84 32.25
CA SER A 164 -12.76 11.09 33.69
C SER A 164 -12.39 9.81 34.46
N ALA A 165 -12.96 8.66 34.12
CA ALA A 165 -12.69 7.39 34.80
C ALA A 165 -11.25 6.94 34.57
N LEU A 166 -10.77 7.10 33.33
CA LEU A 166 -9.42 6.73 32.98
C LEU A 166 -8.39 7.56 33.76
N ILE A 167 -8.57 8.89 33.84
CA ILE A 167 -7.69 9.75 34.62
C ILE A 167 -7.81 9.44 36.13
N HIS A 168 -9.03 9.32 36.66
CA HIS A 168 -9.26 9.04 38.09
C HIS A 168 -8.70 7.66 38.50
N SER A 169 -8.74 6.65 37.62
CA SER A 169 -8.20 5.30 37.91
C SER A 169 -6.69 5.30 38.16
N HIS A 170 -5.95 6.15 37.44
CA HIS A 170 -4.50 6.25 37.56
C HIS A 170 -4.05 7.36 38.50
N ARG A 171 -4.87 8.42 38.64
CA ARG A 171 -4.62 9.63 39.44
C ARG A 171 -5.91 10.09 40.15
N PRO A 172 -6.33 9.42 41.23
CA PRO A 172 -7.59 9.73 41.93
C PRO A 172 -7.65 11.15 42.48
N GLU A 173 -6.50 11.77 42.77
CA GLU A 173 -6.40 13.11 43.33
C GLU A 173 -6.81 14.23 42.35
N LEU A 174 -6.89 13.94 41.06
CA LEU A 174 -7.12 14.96 40.02
C LEU A 174 -8.60 15.19 39.70
N ILE A 175 -9.46 14.21 39.97
CA ILE A 175 -10.88 14.22 39.61
C ILE A 175 -11.71 13.82 40.82
N ASP A 176 -12.68 14.66 41.20
CA ASP A 176 -13.66 14.28 42.20
C ASP A 176 -14.78 13.47 41.53
N TRP A 177 -14.70 12.14 41.63
CA TRP A 177 -15.68 11.25 41.00
C TRP A 177 -17.12 11.51 41.44
N SER A 178 -17.32 12.04 42.65
CA SER A 178 -18.67 12.30 43.18
C SER A 178 -19.38 13.46 42.50
N SER A 179 -18.64 14.42 41.94
CA SER A 179 -19.20 15.56 41.19
C SER A 179 -19.40 15.24 39.70
N VAL A 180 -18.59 14.33 39.15
CA VAL A 180 -18.57 14.00 37.71
C VAL A 180 -19.94 13.56 37.20
N GLU A 181 -20.70 12.77 37.96
CA GLU A 181 -22.03 12.31 37.52
C GLU A 181 -23.08 13.42 37.42
N ALA A 182 -22.90 14.51 38.16
CA ALA A 182 -23.82 15.65 38.16
C ALA A 182 -23.52 16.67 37.05
N GLU A 183 -22.32 16.60 36.46
CA GLU A 183 -21.86 17.51 35.41
C GLU A 183 -22.42 17.13 34.03
N SER A 184 -22.64 18.14 33.18
CA SER A 184 -22.96 17.91 31.77
C SER A 184 -21.77 17.27 31.03
N ALA A 185 -22.02 16.65 29.88
CA ALA A 185 -20.96 16.00 29.10
C ALA A 185 -19.82 16.97 28.73
N VAL A 186 -20.17 18.20 28.33
CA VAL A 186 -19.21 19.25 27.98
C VAL A 186 -18.37 19.67 29.18
N GLU A 187 -19.00 19.87 30.35
CA GLU A 187 -18.29 20.24 31.58
C GLU A 187 -17.33 19.13 32.03
N ARG A 188 -17.76 17.86 31.97
CA ARG A 188 -16.91 16.70 32.29
C ARG A 188 -15.69 16.63 31.38
N LEU A 189 -15.90 16.79 30.08
CA LEU A 189 -14.83 16.77 29.08
C LEU A 189 -13.86 17.94 29.30
N GLU A 190 -14.37 19.14 29.55
CA GLU A 190 -13.54 20.33 29.84
C GLU A 190 -12.68 20.11 31.09
N ASN A 191 -13.29 19.57 32.16
CA ASN A 191 -12.58 19.25 33.40
C ASN A 191 -11.48 18.20 33.15
N ALA A 192 -11.82 17.08 32.51
CA ALA A 192 -10.87 16.01 32.20
C ALA A 192 -9.69 16.52 31.35
N PHE A 193 -9.96 17.27 30.28
CA PHE A 193 -8.92 17.79 29.39
C PHE A 193 -8.07 18.87 30.07
N SER A 194 -8.66 19.73 30.90
CA SER A 194 -7.93 20.73 31.69
C SER A 194 -6.99 20.08 32.71
N LYS A 195 -7.45 19.02 33.40
CA LYS A 195 -6.61 18.29 34.36
C LYS A 195 -5.46 17.57 33.67
N ALA A 196 -5.73 16.95 32.52
CA ALA A 196 -4.71 16.29 31.71
C ALA A 196 -3.62 17.26 31.22
N GLU A 197 -4.00 18.46 30.78
CA GLU A 197 -3.05 19.50 30.37
C GLU A 197 -2.21 20.01 31.55
N GLN A 198 -2.87 20.45 32.63
CA GLN A 198 -2.21 21.10 33.76
C GLN A 198 -1.31 20.18 34.57
N HIS A 199 -1.68 18.90 34.71
CA HIS A 199 -1.01 17.98 35.62
C HIS A 199 -0.28 16.83 34.94
N LEU A 200 -0.67 16.46 33.71
CA LEU A 200 -0.08 15.33 32.99
C LEU A 200 0.74 15.77 31.76
N GLY A 201 0.73 17.07 31.42
CA GLY A 201 1.44 17.60 30.26
C GLY A 201 0.87 17.12 28.92
N ILE A 202 -0.41 16.73 28.89
CA ILE A 202 -1.08 16.26 27.69
C ILE A 202 -1.73 17.44 26.98
N GLU A 203 -1.35 17.67 25.74
CA GLU A 203 -1.91 18.75 24.94
C GLU A 203 -3.40 18.57 24.65
N ARG A 204 -4.16 19.67 24.65
CA ARG A 204 -5.61 19.70 24.39
C ARG A 204 -5.94 19.55 22.91
N LEU A 205 -5.76 18.33 22.38
CA LEU A 205 -6.06 18.01 20.98
C LEU A 205 -7.56 18.03 20.66
N LEU A 206 -8.42 17.77 21.66
CA LEU A 206 -9.88 17.69 21.51
C LEU A 206 -10.55 18.89 22.18
N ASP A 207 -11.61 19.39 21.56
CA ASP A 207 -12.52 20.35 22.19
C ASP A 207 -13.75 19.61 22.73
N PRO A 208 -14.24 19.96 23.93
CA PRO A 208 -15.39 19.28 24.53
C PRO A 208 -16.63 19.24 23.64
N GLU A 209 -16.91 20.32 22.91
CA GLU A 209 -18.08 20.45 22.04
C GLU A 209 -18.01 19.49 20.84
N ASP A 210 -16.80 19.23 20.32
CA ASP A 210 -16.57 18.34 19.18
C ASP A 210 -16.66 16.85 19.59
N VAL A 211 -16.56 16.57 20.89
CA VAL A 211 -16.66 15.22 21.48
C VAL A 211 -18.07 14.93 22.00
N ALA A 212 -18.74 15.93 22.59
CA ALA A 212 -20.08 15.85 23.19
C ALA A 212 -21.22 15.75 22.14
N VAL A 213 -21.02 14.93 21.11
CA VAL A 213 -21.94 14.66 20.01
C VAL A 213 -22.27 13.16 19.93
N PRO A 214 -23.36 12.73 19.28
CA PRO A 214 -23.75 11.32 19.26
C PRO A 214 -22.70 10.35 18.66
N SER A 215 -21.86 10.83 17.74
CA SER A 215 -20.81 10.02 17.11
C SER A 215 -19.57 10.89 16.85
N PRO A 216 -18.71 11.08 17.88
CA PRO A 216 -17.48 11.82 17.73
C PRO A 216 -16.49 11.08 16.83
N ASP A 217 -15.52 11.81 16.28
CA ASP A 217 -14.59 11.24 15.31
C ASP A 217 -13.66 10.19 15.95
N LYS A 218 -13.65 9.00 15.35
CA LYS A 218 -12.89 7.84 15.85
C LYS A 218 -11.38 8.11 15.93
N LYS A 219 -10.82 8.78 14.91
CA LYS A 219 -9.38 9.01 14.81
C LYS A 219 -8.94 10.01 15.86
N SER A 220 -9.69 11.10 16.02
CA SER A 220 -9.46 12.11 17.06
C SER A 220 -9.48 11.52 18.47
N ILE A 221 -10.45 10.64 18.79
CA ILE A 221 -10.49 9.96 20.10
C ILE A 221 -9.26 9.05 20.29
N ILE A 222 -8.90 8.23 19.30
CA ILE A 222 -7.72 7.35 19.37
C ILE A 222 -6.45 8.17 19.63
N MET A 223 -6.28 9.32 18.97
CA MET A 223 -5.13 10.20 19.17
C MET A 223 -5.00 10.66 20.62
N TYR A 224 -6.10 11.14 21.20
CA TYR A 224 -6.07 11.66 22.57
C TYR A 224 -5.87 10.53 23.60
N VAL A 225 -6.55 9.40 23.42
CA VAL A 225 -6.39 8.22 24.28
C VAL A 225 -4.96 7.67 24.20
N THR A 226 -4.32 7.71 23.03
CA THR A 226 -2.91 7.33 22.89
C THR A 226 -1.99 8.25 23.68
N SER A 227 -2.28 9.56 23.73
CA SER A 227 -1.52 10.50 24.57
C SER A 227 -1.67 10.18 26.07
N LEU A 228 -2.86 9.76 26.52
CA LEU A 228 -3.07 9.27 27.88
C LEU A 228 -2.32 7.95 28.14
N PHE A 229 -2.39 7.00 27.21
CA PHE A 229 -1.67 5.72 27.29
C PHE A 229 -0.16 5.91 27.43
N ARG A 230 0.41 6.93 26.78
CA ARG A 230 1.84 7.25 26.85
C ARG A 230 2.31 7.64 28.25
N VAL A 231 1.48 8.34 29.03
CA VAL A 231 1.86 8.90 30.34
C VAL A 231 1.48 8.01 31.52
N PHE A 232 0.56 7.07 31.32
CA PHE A 232 0.11 6.14 32.34
C PHE A 232 0.77 4.77 32.20
N PRO A 233 0.71 3.91 33.24
CA PRO A 233 1.22 2.54 33.17
C PRO A 233 0.62 1.76 31.99
N GLN A 234 1.50 1.22 31.14
CA GLN A 234 1.14 0.50 29.91
C GLN A 234 0.89 -1.00 30.15
N SER A 235 0.30 -1.35 31.30
CA SER A 235 0.01 -2.75 31.64
C SER A 235 -1.25 -3.21 30.93
N VAL A 236 -1.11 -4.12 29.97
CA VAL A 236 -2.22 -4.79 29.26
C VAL A 236 -1.97 -6.29 29.33
N SER A 237 -2.94 -7.05 29.82
CA SER A 237 -2.83 -8.51 29.92
C SER A 237 -3.45 -9.20 28.71
N MET A 238 -2.97 -10.41 28.37
CA MET A 238 -3.53 -11.20 27.26
C MET A 238 -5.01 -11.55 27.52
N GLU A 239 -5.41 -11.75 28.77
CA GLU A 239 -6.79 -12.00 29.16
C GLU A 239 -7.67 -10.78 28.86
N ALA A 240 -7.19 -9.58 29.15
CA ALA A 240 -7.90 -8.34 28.85
C ALA A 240 -8.04 -8.12 27.32
N ILE A 241 -7.10 -8.61 26.51
CA ILE A 241 -7.18 -8.55 25.04
C ILE A 241 -8.25 -9.52 24.53
N GLN A 242 -8.25 -10.76 25.04
CA GLN A 242 -9.27 -11.76 24.72
C GLN A 242 -10.68 -11.31 25.16
N GLU A 243 -10.80 -10.60 26.28
CA GLU A 243 -12.07 -9.99 26.70
C GLU A 243 -12.61 -9.02 25.64
N VAL A 244 -11.74 -8.23 25.01
CA VAL A 244 -12.15 -7.30 23.93
C VAL A 244 -12.55 -8.04 22.65
N GLU A 245 -11.88 -9.13 22.31
CA GLU A 245 -12.26 -9.95 21.16
C GLU A 245 -13.66 -10.56 21.34
N LYS A 246 -14.00 -10.95 22.57
CA LYS A 246 -15.33 -11.45 22.95
C LYS A 246 -16.43 -10.38 22.91
N LEU A 247 -16.10 -9.08 22.88
CA LEU A 247 -17.08 -8.00 22.71
C LEU A 247 -17.49 -7.77 21.25
N SER A 248 -16.71 -8.28 20.29
CA SER A 248 -16.94 -8.07 18.87
C SER A 248 -18.01 -8.95 18.17
N PRO A 249 -18.78 -9.87 18.81
CA PRO A 249 -19.91 -10.53 18.17
C PRO A 249 -21.25 -9.92 18.63
N ALA A 250 -21.49 -8.65 18.32
CA ALA A 250 -22.79 -8.02 18.57
C ALA A 250 -23.06 -6.80 17.68
N SER A 251 -23.13 -7.00 16.36
CA SER A 251 -23.88 -6.09 15.51
C SER A 251 -24.77 -6.84 14.52
N THR A 252 -25.50 -7.86 14.97
CA THR A 252 -26.84 -8.19 14.45
C THR A 252 -27.61 -9.08 15.46
N GLY A 253 -28.58 -8.50 16.16
CA GLY A 253 -29.83 -9.13 16.62
C GLY A 253 -29.85 -10.40 17.50
N ALA A 254 -30.26 -10.18 18.76
CA ALA A 254 -31.15 -10.99 19.61
C ALA A 254 -30.61 -12.09 20.56
N GLY A 255 -30.85 -11.87 21.87
CA GLY A 255 -31.19 -12.92 22.85
C GLY A 255 -30.14 -13.26 23.92
N ARG A 256 -30.35 -12.78 25.16
CA ARG A 256 -29.66 -13.21 26.41
C ARG A 256 -29.92 -14.69 26.72
N VAL A 257 -28.92 -15.43 27.23
CA VAL A 257 -28.95 -16.33 28.44
C VAL A 257 -27.49 -16.57 28.90
N GLU A 258 -27.34 -16.83 30.20
CA GLU A 258 -26.14 -16.90 31.05
C GLU A 258 -25.16 -18.06 30.75
N MET A 259 -23.89 -17.77 31.07
CA MET A 259 -22.77 -18.64 31.47
C MET A 259 -22.85 -20.14 31.12
N GLU A 260 -22.20 -20.55 30.04
CA GLU A 260 -21.51 -21.84 29.88
C GLU A 260 -20.68 -21.82 28.59
N GLU A 261 -19.51 -22.48 28.58
CA GLU A 261 -18.50 -22.46 27.51
C GLU A 261 -19.10 -22.73 26.12
N HIS A 262 -19.35 -21.67 25.34
CA HIS A 262 -19.85 -21.76 23.97
C HIS A 262 -18.72 -21.50 22.98
N TYR A 263 -18.39 -22.52 22.19
CA TYR A 263 -17.56 -22.40 20.99
C TYR A 263 -18.23 -21.39 20.03
N GLN A 264 -17.59 -20.24 19.81
CA GLN A 264 -18.07 -19.25 18.85
C GLN A 264 -17.78 -19.70 17.42
N VAL A 265 -18.84 -20.06 16.71
CA VAL A 265 -18.90 -20.23 15.26
C VAL A 265 -18.55 -18.89 14.59
N GLN A 266 -17.30 -18.73 14.13
CA GLN A 266 -16.95 -17.68 13.17
C GLN A 266 -17.45 -18.08 11.78
N THR A 267 -18.65 -17.64 11.44
CA THR A 267 -19.10 -17.54 10.03
C THR A 267 -18.98 -16.10 9.58
N GLN A 268 -17.83 -15.77 8.97
CA GLN A 268 -17.66 -14.92 7.79
C GLN A 268 -16.19 -14.56 7.62
N GLN A 269 -15.39 -15.52 7.17
CA GLN A 269 -14.34 -15.18 6.23
C GLN A 269 -14.92 -15.40 4.84
N ARG A 270 -15.30 -14.32 4.15
CA ARG A 270 -15.58 -14.39 2.73
C ARG A 270 -14.26 -14.73 2.04
N PHE A 271 -14.01 -16.02 1.81
CA PHE A 271 -13.05 -16.42 0.79
C PHE A 271 -13.53 -15.80 -0.53
N SER A 272 -12.61 -15.15 -1.26
CA SER A 272 -12.94 -14.53 -2.54
C SER A 272 -13.45 -15.62 -3.49
N GLN A 273 -14.76 -15.71 -3.66
CA GLN A 273 -15.39 -16.55 -4.69
C GLN A 273 -15.20 -15.97 -6.11
N GLN A 274 -14.28 -15.01 -6.28
CA GLN A 274 -13.94 -14.40 -7.56
C GLN A 274 -12.43 -14.14 -7.62
N ILE A 275 -11.62 -15.19 -7.70
CA ILE A 275 -10.34 -15.07 -8.39
C ILE A 275 -10.63 -15.35 -9.85
N THR A 276 -10.98 -14.29 -10.58
CA THR A 276 -10.83 -14.31 -12.05
C THR A 276 -9.42 -13.79 -12.26
N VAL A 277 -8.45 -14.67 -12.56
CA VAL A 277 -7.12 -14.21 -12.98
C VAL A 277 -7.29 -13.60 -14.36
N SER A 278 -7.67 -12.32 -14.37
CA SER A 278 -7.95 -11.58 -15.59
C SER A 278 -6.63 -10.98 -16.05
N VAL A 279 -6.00 -11.61 -17.04
CA VAL A 279 -5.05 -10.86 -17.88
C VAL A 279 -5.84 -9.71 -18.47
N ALA A 280 -5.32 -8.50 -18.39
CA ALA A 280 -6.00 -7.30 -18.87
C ALA A 280 -6.46 -7.52 -20.32
N GLN A 281 -7.75 -7.81 -20.51
CA GLN A 281 -8.33 -8.02 -21.83
C GLN A 281 -8.38 -6.67 -22.53
N GLY A 282 -7.37 -6.39 -23.34
CA GLY A 282 -7.38 -5.27 -24.28
C GLY A 282 -8.36 -5.50 -25.42
N ARG A 283 -9.68 -5.55 -25.17
CA ARG A 283 -10.72 -5.36 -26.21
C ARG A 283 -11.98 -4.70 -25.63
N VAL A 284 -11.98 -3.37 -25.54
CA VAL A 284 -13.22 -2.59 -25.45
C VAL A 284 -13.77 -2.40 -26.88
N ARG A 285 -14.86 -3.09 -27.22
CA ARG A 285 -15.71 -2.72 -28.36
C ARG A 285 -16.88 -1.87 -27.85
N SER A 286 -16.92 -0.60 -28.24
CA SER A 286 -18.12 0.25 -28.13
C SER A 286 -18.51 0.79 -29.51
N PRO A 287 -19.82 0.87 -29.83
CA PRO A 287 -20.32 1.18 -31.16
C PRO A 287 -20.58 2.69 -31.31
N SER A 288 -19.77 3.40 -32.08
CA SER A 288 -20.14 4.72 -32.62
C SER A 288 -19.13 5.17 -33.68
N SER A 289 -19.65 5.63 -34.81
CA SER A 289 -18.92 6.05 -36.01
C SER A 289 -18.60 7.55 -35.96
N GLN A 290 -17.42 7.94 -35.48
CA GLN A 290 -16.66 9.12 -35.94
C GLN A 290 -15.23 9.14 -35.34
N PRO A 291 -14.21 9.61 -36.08
CA PRO A 291 -12.81 9.33 -35.77
C PRO A 291 -12.24 10.40 -34.82
N ARG A 292 -11.90 9.99 -33.59
CA ARG A 292 -11.07 10.77 -32.68
C ARG A 292 -9.92 9.88 -32.18
N TYR A 293 -8.72 10.33 -32.52
CA TYR A 293 -7.38 9.92 -32.09
C TYR A 293 -7.34 8.74 -31.10
N LYS A 294 -7.02 7.54 -31.62
CA LYS A 294 -6.72 6.36 -30.81
C LYS A 294 -5.25 6.41 -30.42
N SER A 295 -4.97 6.37 -29.13
CA SER A 295 -3.69 5.98 -28.56
C SER A 295 -3.31 4.62 -29.16
N HIS A 296 -2.38 4.64 -30.11
CA HIS A 296 -1.74 3.43 -30.59
C HIS A 296 -0.55 3.17 -29.66
N ALA A 297 -0.73 2.23 -28.74
CA ALA A 297 0.37 1.36 -28.36
C ALA A 297 0.78 0.61 -29.63
N TYR A 298 1.67 1.23 -30.42
CA TYR A 298 2.24 0.62 -31.61
C TYR A 298 3.39 -0.27 -31.15
N THR A 299 3.20 -1.56 -31.40
CA THR A 299 4.13 -2.68 -31.37
C THR A 299 5.61 -2.33 -31.29
N GLN A 300 6.22 -2.59 -30.13
CA GLN A 300 7.67 -2.83 -30.00
C GLN A 300 7.93 -4.32 -29.86
N ALA A 301 7.58 -5.09 -30.88
CA ALA A 301 8.07 -6.46 -31.02
C ALA A 301 9.26 -6.56 -32.00
N ALA A 302 9.90 -5.43 -32.31
CA ALA A 302 11.07 -5.42 -33.19
C ALA A 302 12.41 -5.65 -32.48
N TYR A 303 12.48 -5.71 -31.14
CA TYR A 303 13.78 -5.59 -30.46
C TYR A 303 14.02 -6.44 -29.20
N VAL A 304 13.15 -7.39 -28.87
CA VAL A 304 13.48 -8.46 -27.92
C VAL A 304 13.64 -9.75 -28.71
N THR A 305 14.88 -10.18 -28.94
CA THR A 305 15.17 -11.56 -29.32
C THR A 305 16.36 -12.05 -28.50
N SER A 306 16.09 -13.03 -27.62
CA SER A 306 17.10 -13.81 -26.90
C SER A 306 17.90 -14.71 -27.86
N PRO A 307 19.18 -15.01 -27.58
CA PRO A 307 20.08 -15.65 -28.54
C PRO A 307 19.86 -17.16 -28.52
N GLU A 308 19.51 -17.77 -29.67
CA GLU A 308 20.14 -19.05 -30.08
C GLU A 308 19.64 -19.67 -31.40
N GLN A 309 18.47 -19.36 -31.94
CA GLN A 309 17.90 -20.20 -33.03
C GLN A 309 17.82 -19.58 -34.44
N LYS A 310 18.54 -18.49 -34.74
CA LYS A 310 18.61 -17.94 -36.11
C LYS A 310 20.04 -17.73 -36.63
N ARG A 311 20.89 -18.74 -36.49
CA ARG A 311 22.19 -18.84 -37.19
C ARG A 311 22.09 -19.00 -38.72
N ARG A 312 20.90 -18.89 -39.34
CA ARG A 312 20.74 -19.16 -40.79
C ARG A 312 19.82 -18.25 -41.62
N ARG A 313 19.14 -17.23 -41.10
CA ARG A 313 18.24 -16.40 -41.95
C ARG A 313 18.16 -14.89 -41.68
N PHE A 314 19.09 -14.29 -40.92
CA PHE A 314 19.20 -12.83 -40.83
C PHE A 314 20.64 -12.38 -41.01
N PHE A 315 21.24 -12.77 -42.14
CA PHE A 315 22.24 -11.94 -42.80
C PHE A 315 21.50 -10.87 -43.60
N LEU A 316 20.97 -9.88 -42.89
CA LEU A 316 20.93 -8.52 -43.39
C LEU A 316 21.28 -7.68 -42.16
N SER A 317 22.58 -7.38 -42.04
CA SER A 317 22.99 -6.08 -41.52
C SER A 317 22.00 -5.02 -42.01
N PRO A 318 21.60 -4.02 -41.22
CA PRO A 318 21.08 -2.82 -41.84
C PRO A 318 22.21 -2.38 -42.78
N SER A 319 22.01 -2.54 -44.10
CA SER A 319 22.85 -1.82 -45.03
C SER A 319 22.71 -0.34 -44.64
N GLN A 320 23.75 0.45 -44.85
CA GLN A 320 23.71 1.91 -44.76
C GLN A 320 22.42 2.53 -45.38
N GLU A 321 21.72 1.78 -46.22
CA GLU A 321 20.45 2.04 -46.87
C GLU A 321 19.23 2.30 -45.95
N ASP A 322 19.11 1.72 -44.74
CA ASP A 322 17.92 1.97 -43.88
C ASP A 322 18.04 3.26 -43.05
N LEU A 323 19.27 3.69 -42.74
CA LEU A 323 19.57 5.07 -42.34
C LEU A 323 19.41 6.06 -43.51
N GLN A 324 19.50 5.59 -44.77
CA GLN A 324 19.30 6.39 -45.98
C GLN A 324 17.84 6.46 -46.45
N ARG A 325 16.96 5.51 -46.11
CA ARG A 325 15.54 5.49 -46.55
C ARG A 325 14.65 6.56 -45.91
N GLY A 326 15.13 7.25 -44.88
CA GLY A 326 14.49 8.43 -44.29
C GLY A 326 14.95 9.77 -44.88
N LEU A 327 15.77 9.75 -45.94
CA LEU A 327 16.35 10.93 -46.60
C LEU A 327 15.48 11.41 -47.76
N SER A 328 14.29 11.95 -47.47
CA SER A 328 13.76 12.96 -48.38
C SER A 328 14.68 14.18 -48.25
N PRO A 329 15.29 14.70 -49.33
CA PRO A 329 16.13 15.88 -49.25
C PRO A 329 15.30 17.04 -48.69
N LEU A 330 15.78 17.65 -47.62
CA LEU A 330 15.29 18.97 -47.22
C LEU A 330 15.54 19.93 -48.40
N PRO A 331 14.61 20.85 -48.71
CA PRO A 331 14.79 21.79 -49.80
C PRO A 331 16.08 22.61 -49.61
N PRO A 332 16.87 22.82 -50.68
CA PRO A 332 18.17 23.49 -50.60
C PRO A 332 18.00 24.94 -50.11
N GLY A 333 18.85 25.35 -49.15
CA GLY A 333 18.87 26.69 -48.56
C GLY A 333 18.03 26.89 -47.29
N SER A 334 17.61 25.81 -46.61
CA SER A 334 16.80 25.87 -45.38
C SER A 334 17.56 25.64 -44.08
N THR A 335 18.83 25.26 -44.13
CA THR A 335 19.66 24.92 -42.97
C THR A 335 20.91 25.77 -42.91
N SER A 336 21.04 26.61 -41.88
CA SER A 336 22.27 27.36 -41.59
C SER A 336 23.15 26.56 -40.62
N LEU A 337 24.45 26.86 -40.61
CA LEU A 337 25.39 26.28 -39.65
C LEU A 337 24.93 26.53 -38.19
N GLU A 338 24.42 27.74 -37.92
CA GLU A 338 23.89 28.13 -36.62
C GLU A 338 22.67 27.29 -36.19
N SER A 339 21.72 27.02 -37.09
CA SER A 339 20.53 26.23 -36.75
C SER A 339 20.86 24.74 -36.57
N TYR A 340 21.85 24.23 -37.31
CA TYR A 340 22.41 22.89 -37.08
C TYR A 340 23.10 22.80 -35.72
N GLN A 341 23.97 23.76 -35.38
CA GLN A 341 24.70 23.77 -34.10
C GLN A 341 23.75 23.84 -32.90
N ALA A 342 22.71 24.69 -32.97
CA ALA A 342 21.70 24.77 -31.91
C ALA A 342 20.92 23.44 -31.76
N SER A 343 20.54 22.81 -32.87
CA SER A 343 19.84 21.52 -32.85
C SER A 343 20.73 20.38 -32.34
N LEU A 344 22.03 20.41 -32.65
CA LEU A 344 23.01 19.45 -32.18
C LEU A 344 23.24 19.59 -30.67
N GLU A 345 23.38 20.81 -30.17
CA GLU A 345 23.58 21.10 -28.73
C GLU A 345 22.38 20.61 -27.90
N GLU A 346 21.16 20.85 -28.36
CA GLU A 346 19.94 20.35 -27.72
C GLU A 346 19.96 18.81 -27.57
N VAL A 347 20.28 18.10 -28.66
CA VAL A 347 20.34 16.63 -28.67
C VAL A 347 21.49 16.10 -27.82
N LEU A 348 22.66 16.74 -27.84
CA LEU A 348 23.82 16.32 -27.02
C LEU A 348 23.59 16.55 -25.53
N THR A 349 22.91 17.64 -25.16
CA THR A 349 22.52 17.93 -23.77
C THR A 349 21.56 16.88 -23.25
N TRP A 350 20.55 16.55 -24.05
CA TRP A 350 19.63 15.47 -23.72
C TRP A 350 20.35 14.11 -23.64
N LEU A 351 21.24 13.78 -24.59
CA LEU A 351 22.01 12.54 -24.57
C LEU A 351 22.86 12.39 -23.31
N LEU A 352 23.51 13.46 -22.84
CA LEU A 352 24.26 13.45 -21.57
C LEU A 352 23.33 13.11 -20.40
N SER A 353 22.18 13.77 -20.31
CA SER A 353 21.20 13.50 -19.25
C SER A 353 20.65 12.07 -19.31
N ALA A 354 20.42 11.54 -20.51
CA ALA A 354 19.90 10.18 -20.70
C ALA A 354 20.95 9.11 -20.38
N GLU A 355 22.22 9.34 -20.73
CA GLU A 355 23.35 8.48 -20.36
C GLU A 355 23.53 8.44 -18.84
N ASP A 356 23.53 9.60 -18.17
CA ASP A 356 23.58 9.70 -16.70
C ASP A 356 22.36 9.04 -16.06
N GLY A 357 21.18 9.24 -16.64
CA GLY A 357 19.93 8.63 -16.19
C GLY A 357 19.97 7.11 -16.26
N LEU A 358 20.51 6.53 -17.34
CA LEU A 358 20.69 5.08 -17.47
C LEU A 358 21.71 4.53 -16.46
N GLN A 359 22.82 5.24 -16.25
CA GLN A 359 23.85 4.85 -15.28
C GLN A 359 23.37 4.94 -13.83
N ALA A 360 22.49 5.87 -13.52
CA ALA A 360 21.91 6.04 -12.20
C ALA A 360 20.87 4.96 -11.84
N GLN A 361 20.37 4.18 -12.81
CA GLN A 361 19.40 3.13 -12.52
C GLN A 361 20.03 2.02 -11.64
N PRO A 362 19.33 1.57 -10.59
CA PRO A 362 19.84 0.56 -9.67
C PRO A 362 20.10 -0.79 -10.37
N PRO A 363 20.92 -1.68 -9.78
CA PRO A 363 21.05 -3.05 -10.26
C PRO A 363 19.69 -3.78 -10.23
N ILE A 364 19.52 -4.75 -11.13
CA ILE A 364 18.27 -5.54 -11.21
C ILE A 364 18.08 -6.32 -9.90
N SER A 365 16.90 -6.18 -9.30
CA SER A 365 16.56 -6.85 -8.04
C SER A 365 16.30 -8.35 -8.22
N ASN A 366 16.29 -9.10 -7.12
CA ASN A 366 15.84 -10.48 -7.02
C ASN A 366 14.39 -10.61 -6.49
N HIS A 367 13.69 -9.51 -6.22
CA HIS A 367 12.30 -9.52 -5.76
C HIS A 367 11.36 -9.12 -6.90
N VAL A 368 10.29 -9.90 -7.10
CA VAL A 368 9.38 -9.74 -8.24
C VAL A 368 8.75 -8.35 -8.31
N GLU A 369 8.32 -7.77 -7.19
CA GLU A 369 7.67 -6.45 -7.16
C GLU A 369 8.66 -5.31 -7.47
N GLU A 370 9.88 -5.39 -6.95
CA GLU A 370 10.93 -4.42 -7.26
C GLU A 370 11.35 -4.49 -8.73
N VAL A 371 11.45 -5.71 -9.29
CA VAL A 371 11.76 -5.90 -10.72
C VAL A 371 10.62 -5.38 -11.61
N LYS A 372 9.34 -5.52 -11.21
CA LYS A 372 8.20 -4.91 -11.92
C LYS A 372 8.32 -3.39 -11.97
N GLU A 373 8.65 -2.76 -10.84
CA GLU A 373 8.86 -1.30 -10.79
C GLU A 373 10.04 -0.88 -11.67
N GLN A 374 11.17 -1.57 -11.57
CA GLN A 374 12.34 -1.34 -12.42
C GLN A 374 12.02 -1.49 -13.90
N PHE A 375 11.22 -2.49 -14.27
CA PHE A 375 10.74 -2.71 -15.63
C PHE A 375 9.87 -1.55 -16.11
N HIS A 376 8.88 -1.09 -15.33
CA HIS A 376 8.02 0.03 -15.71
C HIS A 376 8.77 1.36 -15.81
N MET A 377 9.71 1.62 -14.90
CA MET A 377 10.58 2.79 -14.98
C MET A 377 11.44 2.76 -16.25
N HIS A 378 12.01 1.59 -16.58
CA HIS A 378 12.83 1.43 -17.77
C HIS A 378 12.01 1.49 -19.08
N GLU A 379 10.76 0.99 -19.08
CA GLU A 379 9.80 1.19 -20.17
C GLU A 379 9.56 2.68 -20.45
N GLY A 380 9.35 3.49 -19.39
CA GLY A 380 9.22 4.94 -19.52
C GLY A 380 10.46 5.58 -20.17
N PHE A 381 11.65 5.14 -19.76
CA PHE A 381 12.91 5.56 -20.37
C PHE A 381 13.03 5.14 -21.85
N MET A 382 12.59 3.93 -22.21
CA MET A 382 12.57 3.46 -23.60
C MET A 382 11.62 4.26 -24.50
N VAL A 383 10.49 4.72 -23.95
CA VAL A 383 9.56 5.63 -24.66
C VAL A 383 10.22 6.99 -24.89
N GLU A 384 10.92 7.53 -23.89
CA GLU A 384 11.67 8.78 -24.03
C GLU A 384 12.77 8.67 -25.08
N LEU A 385 13.56 7.60 -25.04
CA LEU A 385 14.59 7.27 -26.03
C LEU A 385 13.98 7.25 -27.44
N THR A 386 12.86 6.54 -27.62
CA THR A 386 12.17 6.46 -28.92
C THR A 386 11.67 7.82 -29.42
N THR A 387 11.18 8.67 -28.50
CA THR A 387 10.69 10.02 -28.84
C THR A 387 11.82 10.90 -29.40
N HIS A 388 13.04 10.76 -28.87
CA HIS A 388 14.21 11.53 -29.29
C HIS A 388 14.93 10.96 -30.51
N GLN A 389 14.65 9.72 -30.91
CA GLN A 389 15.19 9.12 -32.16
C GLN A 389 14.94 10.02 -33.38
N GLY A 390 13.75 10.62 -33.47
CA GLY A 390 13.41 11.54 -34.54
C GLY A 390 14.28 12.80 -34.56
N SER A 391 14.62 13.33 -33.38
CA SER A 391 15.47 14.52 -33.21
C SER A 391 16.92 14.24 -33.61
N VAL A 392 17.49 13.10 -33.18
CA VAL A 392 18.82 12.64 -33.59
C VAL A 392 18.87 12.49 -35.12
N GLY A 393 17.86 11.85 -35.71
CA GLY A 393 17.76 11.72 -37.17
C GLY A 393 17.63 13.05 -37.91
N ARG A 394 16.96 14.06 -37.33
CA ARG A 394 16.90 15.42 -37.92
C ARG A 394 18.27 16.09 -37.92
N VAL A 395 19.02 16.03 -36.82
CA VAL A 395 20.36 16.63 -36.73
C VAL A 395 21.33 15.99 -37.72
N LEU A 396 21.32 14.66 -37.83
CA LEU A 396 22.15 13.94 -38.81
C LEU A 396 21.79 14.32 -40.26
N ARG A 397 20.50 14.51 -40.56
CA ARG A 397 20.06 14.99 -41.89
C ARG A 397 20.50 16.42 -42.17
N ALA A 398 20.41 17.32 -41.18
CA ALA A 398 20.84 18.70 -41.32
C ALA A 398 22.36 18.80 -41.58
N GLY A 399 23.17 18.05 -40.82
CA GLY A 399 24.62 17.97 -41.06
C GLY A 399 24.96 17.40 -42.44
N ALA A 400 24.26 16.35 -42.88
CA ALA A 400 24.45 15.79 -44.22
C ALA A 400 24.00 16.72 -45.37
N ALA A 401 23.09 17.67 -45.10
CA ALA A 401 22.69 18.69 -46.07
C ALA A 401 23.76 19.79 -46.17
N LEU A 402 24.26 20.28 -45.03
CA LEU A 402 25.34 21.27 -44.97
C LEU A 402 26.61 20.81 -45.70
N LEU A 403 27.01 19.55 -45.50
CA LEU A 403 28.15 18.96 -46.20
C LEU A 403 27.96 18.81 -47.73
N ARG A 404 26.72 18.90 -48.23
CA ARG A 404 26.40 18.74 -49.66
C ARG A 404 26.30 20.08 -50.37
N GLU A 405 25.85 21.12 -49.68
CA GLU A 405 25.67 22.46 -50.24
C GLU A 405 27.02 23.17 -50.49
N GLY A 406 28.12 22.72 -49.86
CA GLY A 406 29.50 23.05 -50.24
C GLY A 406 29.92 24.51 -50.03
N HIS A 407 29.24 25.22 -49.13
CA HIS A 407 29.51 26.61 -48.74
C HIS A 407 30.30 26.72 -47.43
N LEU A 408 30.80 25.59 -46.90
CA LEU A 408 31.62 25.52 -45.71
C LEU A 408 33.11 25.47 -46.09
N SER A 409 33.97 25.95 -45.21
CA SER A 409 35.41 25.73 -45.31
C SER A 409 35.77 24.25 -45.06
N GLU A 410 36.95 23.81 -45.53
CA GLU A 410 37.41 22.43 -45.27
C GLU A 410 37.48 22.10 -43.77
N GLU A 411 37.80 23.09 -42.93
CA GLU A 411 37.84 22.98 -41.47
C GLU A 411 36.44 22.76 -40.90
N GLU A 412 35.45 23.58 -41.29
CA GLU A 412 34.05 23.44 -40.86
C GLU A 412 33.42 22.13 -41.35
N GLU A 413 33.72 21.69 -42.58
CA GLU A 413 33.25 20.39 -43.07
C GLU A 413 33.83 19.22 -42.27
N SER A 414 35.10 19.33 -41.84
CA SER A 414 35.73 18.32 -40.99
C SER A 414 35.05 18.27 -39.61
N GLU A 415 34.82 19.42 -38.99
CA GLU A 415 34.16 19.53 -37.68
C GLU A 415 32.74 18.96 -37.70
N VAL A 416 31.92 19.33 -38.71
CA VAL A 416 30.54 18.81 -38.86
C VAL A 416 30.55 17.28 -38.99
N ARG A 417 31.52 16.72 -39.72
CA ARG A 417 31.65 15.26 -39.90
C ARG A 417 32.03 14.57 -38.58
N GLU A 418 32.94 15.14 -37.80
CA GLU A 418 33.30 14.62 -36.47
C GLU A 418 32.12 14.69 -35.50
N GLN A 419 31.40 15.82 -35.47
CA GLN A 419 30.21 16.00 -34.63
C GLN A 419 29.10 14.99 -34.95
N MET A 420 28.83 14.74 -36.24
CA MET A 420 27.87 13.73 -36.67
C MET A 420 28.28 12.31 -36.25
N ASN A 421 29.57 11.98 -36.40
CA ASN A 421 30.09 10.67 -35.99
C ASN A 421 30.00 10.47 -34.48
N LEU A 422 30.36 11.48 -33.69
CA LEU A 422 30.26 11.45 -32.23
C LEU A 422 28.80 11.28 -31.78
N LEU A 423 27.89 12.07 -32.36
CA LEU A 423 26.45 11.99 -32.07
C LEU A 423 25.91 10.58 -32.35
N ASN A 424 26.21 10.03 -33.53
CA ASN A 424 25.75 8.71 -33.93
C ASN A 424 26.32 7.60 -33.02
N SER A 425 27.61 7.70 -32.66
CA SER A 425 28.26 6.73 -31.77
C SER A 425 27.66 6.74 -30.36
N ARG A 426 27.44 7.92 -29.77
CA ARG A 426 26.85 8.05 -28.42
C ARG A 426 25.41 7.56 -28.38
N TRP A 427 24.60 7.99 -29.35
CA TRP A 427 23.23 7.52 -29.51
C TRP A 427 23.16 6.00 -29.62
N GLU A 428 23.97 5.39 -30.49
CA GLU A 428 23.95 3.94 -30.70
C GLU A 428 24.40 3.18 -29.45
N HIS A 429 25.43 3.67 -28.75
CA HIS A 429 25.87 3.09 -27.48
C HIS A 429 24.76 3.14 -26.42
N LEU A 430 24.12 4.30 -26.22
CA LEU A 430 23.01 4.46 -25.29
C LEU A 430 21.85 3.52 -25.65
N ARG A 431 21.51 3.43 -26.94
CA ARG A 431 20.44 2.57 -27.45
C ARG A 431 20.71 1.10 -27.16
N VAL A 432 21.90 0.59 -27.49
CA VAL A 432 22.28 -0.81 -27.25
C VAL A 432 22.29 -1.13 -25.76
N ALA A 433 22.89 -0.27 -24.93
CA ALA A 433 22.93 -0.47 -23.47
C ALA A 433 21.53 -0.50 -22.85
N SER A 434 20.63 0.36 -23.31
CA SER A 434 19.23 0.39 -22.85
C SER A 434 18.49 -0.88 -23.25
N MET A 435 18.64 -1.33 -24.49
CA MET A 435 18.01 -2.57 -24.96
C MET A 435 18.53 -3.81 -24.22
N GLU A 436 19.83 -3.87 -23.93
CA GLU A 436 20.41 -4.96 -23.15
C GLU A 436 19.81 -4.98 -21.73
N ARG A 437 19.68 -3.81 -21.10
CA ARG A 437 19.05 -3.70 -19.79
C ARG A 437 17.58 -4.12 -19.81
N GLN A 438 16.80 -3.66 -20.78
CA GLN A 438 15.41 -4.09 -20.99
C GLN A 438 15.30 -5.61 -21.14
N SER A 439 16.18 -6.23 -21.94
CA SER A 439 16.20 -7.67 -22.13
C SER A 439 16.49 -8.42 -20.82
N ARG A 440 17.47 -7.96 -20.04
CA ARG A 440 17.81 -8.56 -18.75
C ARG A 440 16.68 -8.40 -17.72
N LEU A 441 16.04 -7.23 -17.65
CA LEU A 441 14.88 -6.99 -16.79
C LEU A 441 13.74 -7.94 -17.14
N HIS A 442 13.47 -8.11 -18.42
CA HIS A 442 12.45 -9.03 -18.90
C HIS A 442 12.76 -10.50 -18.52
N GLU A 443 13.99 -10.96 -18.76
CA GLU A 443 14.42 -12.33 -18.44
C GLU A 443 14.27 -12.61 -16.94
N VAL A 444 14.83 -11.75 -16.08
CA VAL A 444 14.74 -11.90 -14.61
C VAL A 444 13.28 -11.85 -14.14
N LEU A 445 12.46 -10.97 -14.69
CA LEU A 445 11.05 -10.87 -14.32
C LEU A 445 10.27 -12.14 -14.67
N MET A 446 10.51 -12.70 -15.86
CA MET A 446 9.90 -13.95 -16.32
C MET A 446 10.31 -15.13 -15.44
N ASP A 447 11.60 -15.24 -15.11
CA ASP A 447 12.12 -16.29 -14.25
C ASP A 447 11.51 -16.24 -12.85
N LEU A 448 11.48 -15.04 -12.24
CA LEU A 448 10.89 -14.84 -10.90
C LEU A 448 9.39 -15.16 -10.90
N GLN A 449 8.65 -14.72 -11.92
CA GLN A 449 7.24 -15.04 -12.06
C GLN A 449 6.99 -16.54 -12.27
N HIS A 450 7.82 -17.21 -13.07
CA HIS A 450 7.72 -18.66 -13.26
C HIS A 450 8.00 -19.41 -11.96
N GLN A 451 8.98 -18.94 -11.17
CA GLN A 451 9.29 -19.47 -9.86
C GLN A 451 8.11 -19.29 -8.88
N GLN A 452 7.46 -18.12 -8.86
CA GLN A 452 6.27 -17.89 -8.04
C GLN A 452 5.11 -18.84 -8.41
N LEU A 453 4.89 -19.07 -9.71
CA LEU A 453 3.89 -20.04 -10.18
C LEU A 453 4.23 -21.47 -9.78
N GLN A 454 5.51 -21.85 -9.85
CA GLN A 454 5.96 -23.18 -9.43
C GLN A 454 5.78 -23.37 -7.92
N GLN A 455 6.15 -22.39 -7.12
CA GLN A 455 5.96 -22.42 -5.67
C GLN A 455 4.48 -22.58 -5.28
N LEU A 456 3.58 -21.84 -5.93
CA LEU A 456 2.15 -22.01 -5.73
C LEU A 456 1.67 -23.41 -6.17
N THR A 457 2.19 -23.93 -7.28
CA THR A 457 1.86 -25.28 -7.75
C THR A 457 2.24 -26.33 -6.70
N ASP A 458 3.47 -26.27 -6.18
CA ASP A 458 3.99 -27.21 -5.18
C ASP A 458 3.22 -27.08 -3.85
N TRP A 459 2.88 -25.85 -3.45
CA TRP A 459 2.06 -25.62 -2.26
C TRP A 459 0.66 -26.21 -2.42
N LEU A 460 0.00 -25.99 -3.58
CA LEU A 460 -1.31 -26.56 -3.87
C LEU A 460 -1.27 -28.09 -3.84
N ASP A 461 -0.25 -28.72 -4.43
CA ASP A 461 -0.09 -30.19 -4.41
C ASP A 461 -0.01 -30.73 -2.97
N ASN A 462 0.78 -30.08 -2.11
CA ASN A 462 0.94 -30.45 -0.71
C ASN A 462 -0.35 -30.25 0.09
N THR A 463 -1.03 -29.13 -0.12
CA THR A 463 -2.28 -28.80 0.57
C THR A 463 -3.41 -29.71 0.12
N GLU A 464 -3.52 -30.02 -1.18
CA GLU A 464 -4.47 -31.01 -1.71
C GLU A 464 -4.25 -32.40 -1.09
N ALA A 465 -2.99 -32.83 -0.93
CA ALA A 465 -2.67 -34.07 -0.25
C ALA A 465 -3.03 -34.02 1.25
N ARG A 466 -2.83 -32.88 1.92
CA ARG A 466 -3.20 -32.66 3.33
C ARG A 466 -4.72 -32.71 3.52
N ILE A 467 -5.51 -31.99 2.73
CA ILE A 467 -6.98 -31.99 2.84
C ILE A 467 -7.56 -33.38 2.55
N LYS A 468 -6.98 -34.13 1.60
CA LYS A 468 -7.39 -35.50 1.31
C LYS A 468 -7.16 -36.42 2.51
N ARG A 469 -6.04 -36.25 3.21
CA ARG A 469 -5.71 -37.00 4.42
C ARG A 469 -6.70 -36.68 5.55
N ILE A 470 -6.90 -35.39 5.85
CA ILE A 470 -7.84 -34.92 6.88
C ILE A 470 -9.26 -35.38 6.56
N GLY A 471 -9.69 -35.26 5.29
CA GLY A 471 -11.01 -35.69 4.85
C GLY A 471 -11.26 -37.19 4.95
N SER A 472 -10.20 -38.01 4.89
CA SER A 472 -10.29 -39.46 5.05
C SER A 472 -10.25 -39.94 6.51
N GLN A 473 -9.83 -39.08 7.44
CA GLN A 473 -9.77 -39.43 8.85
C GLN A 473 -11.17 -39.39 9.49
N PRO A 474 -11.55 -40.42 10.26
CA PRO A 474 -12.77 -40.38 11.05
C PRO A 474 -12.65 -39.30 12.12
N LEU A 475 -13.78 -38.73 12.55
CA LEU A 475 -13.83 -37.65 13.54
C LEU A 475 -13.47 -38.09 14.97
N GLY A 476 -13.33 -39.39 15.20
CA GLY A 476 -13.06 -40.00 16.51
C GLY A 476 -14.32 -40.26 17.35
N PRO A 477 -14.26 -41.17 18.34
CA PRO A 477 -15.37 -41.47 19.23
C PRO A 477 -15.61 -40.45 20.35
N ASP A 478 -14.67 -39.54 20.65
CA ASP A 478 -14.78 -38.61 21.76
C ASP A 478 -14.63 -37.12 21.36
N LEU A 479 -14.91 -36.23 22.31
CA LEU A 479 -14.87 -34.78 22.10
C LEU A 479 -13.43 -34.27 21.90
N GLU A 480 -12.43 -34.92 22.50
CA GLU A 480 -11.03 -34.50 22.40
C GLU A 480 -10.48 -34.76 20.99
N ASP A 481 -10.89 -35.85 20.34
CA ASP A 481 -10.58 -36.13 18.94
C ASP A 481 -11.12 -35.03 18.00
N VAL A 482 -12.35 -34.58 18.24
CA VAL A 482 -12.98 -33.51 17.44
C VAL A 482 -12.27 -32.18 17.68
N LYS A 483 -11.90 -31.87 18.93
CA LYS A 483 -11.12 -30.66 19.28
C LYS A 483 -9.74 -30.67 18.62
N HIS A 484 -9.06 -31.83 18.58
CA HIS A 484 -7.79 -31.96 17.88
C HIS A 484 -7.93 -31.65 16.38
N GLN A 485 -8.97 -32.18 15.73
CA GLN A 485 -9.21 -31.89 14.30
C GLN A 485 -9.57 -30.43 14.02
N VAL A 486 -10.22 -29.76 14.96
CA VAL A 486 -10.49 -28.31 14.89
C VAL A 486 -9.18 -27.53 14.93
N GLU A 487 -8.24 -27.91 15.80
CA GLU A 487 -6.94 -27.26 15.88
C GLU A 487 -6.08 -27.52 14.62
N GLU A 488 -6.05 -28.75 14.10
CA GLU A 488 -5.38 -29.06 12.83
C GLU A 488 -5.98 -28.30 11.64
N HIS A 489 -7.29 -28.05 11.67
CA HIS A 489 -8.00 -27.26 10.66
C HIS A 489 -7.67 -25.76 10.77
N LYS A 490 -7.58 -25.20 11.98
CA LYS A 490 -7.13 -23.80 12.17
C LYS A 490 -5.73 -23.57 11.63
N LEU A 491 -4.79 -24.48 11.89
CA LEU A 491 -3.43 -24.40 11.34
C LEU A 491 -3.45 -24.41 9.81
N LEU A 492 -4.34 -25.21 9.20
CA LEU A 492 -4.53 -25.19 7.74
C LEU A 492 -5.07 -23.82 7.28
N GLN A 493 -6.01 -23.23 8.01
CA GLN A 493 -6.55 -21.91 7.69
C GLN A 493 -5.48 -20.81 7.76
N GLU A 494 -4.62 -20.82 8.78
CA GLU A 494 -3.49 -19.91 8.89
C GLU A 494 -2.52 -20.04 7.69
N ASP A 495 -2.21 -21.27 7.28
CA ASP A 495 -1.38 -21.53 6.10
C ASP A 495 -2.02 -20.97 4.81
N LEU A 496 -3.34 -21.09 4.66
CA LEU A 496 -4.10 -20.51 3.55
C LEU A 496 -4.03 -18.97 3.54
N GLU A 497 -4.16 -18.33 4.70
CA GLU A 497 -4.12 -16.88 4.83
C GLU A 497 -2.74 -16.31 4.44
N LEU A 498 -1.66 -16.99 4.85
CA LEU A 498 -0.29 -16.63 4.44
C LEU A 498 -0.10 -16.79 2.93
N GLU A 499 -0.58 -17.89 2.35
CA GLU A 499 -0.42 -18.16 0.92
C GLU A 499 -1.28 -17.22 0.04
N GLN A 500 -2.41 -16.71 0.56
CA GLN A 500 -3.26 -15.74 -0.14
C GLN A 500 -2.49 -14.48 -0.55
N VAL A 501 -1.50 -14.05 0.24
CA VAL A 501 -0.62 -12.91 -0.10
C VAL A 501 0.17 -13.21 -1.38
N ARG A 502 0.69 -14.43 -1.52
CA ARG A 502 1.41 -14.87 -2.73
C ARG A 502 0.46 -14.97 -3.93
N VAL A 503 -0.74 -15.53 -3.74
CA VAL A 503 -1.77 -15.59 -4.79
C VAL A 503 -2.16 -14.19 -5.28
N ASN A 504 -2.27 -13.21 -4.39
CA ASN A 504 -2.55 -11.83 -4.78
C ASN A 504 -1.44 -11.22 -5.65
N SER A 505 -0.16 -11.51 -5.36
CA SER A 505 0.97 -10.99 -6.17
C SER A 505 0.96 -11.47 -7.64
N LEU A 506 0.36 -12.64 -7.89
CA LEU A 506 0.22 -13.24 -9.21
C LEU A 506 -0.89 -12.60 -10.05
N THR A 507 -1.79 -11.80 -9.46
CA THR A 507 -2.85 -11.10 -10.21
C THR A 507 -2.30 -10.00 -11.11
N HIS A 508 -1.10 -9.51 -10.83
CA HIS A 508 -0.42 -8.46 -11.58
C HIS A 508 0.83 -9.00 -12.31
N MET A 509 0.73 -10.19 -12.91
CA MET A 509 1.80 -10.72 -13.76
C MET A 509 1.97 -9.88 -15.03
N VAL A 510 3.21 -9.58 -15.35
CA VAL A 510 3.61 -8.86 -16.57
C VAL A 510 3.89 -9.90 -17.65
N VAL A 511 3.22 -9.81 -18.79
CA VAL A 511 3.42 -10.71 -19.94
C VAL A 511 3.87 -9.90 -21.13
N VAL A 512 5.06 -10.19 -21.66
CA VAL A 512 5.52 -9.57 -22.90
C VAL A 512 5.21 -10.50 -24.06
N VAL A 513 4.56 -9.94 -25.07
CA VAL A 513 3.98 -10.65 -26.20
C VAL A 513 4.90 -10.48 -27.40
N GLU A 514 5.54 -11.56 -27.88
CA GLU A 514 6.26 -11.53 -29.16
C GLU A 514 5.26 -11.43 -30.33
N GLU A 515 5.53 -10.59 -31.34
CA GLU A 515 4.65 -10.39 -32.52
C GLU A 515 4.36 -11.69 -33.30
N SER A 516 5.24 -12.69 -33.20
CA SER A 516 5.14 -13.93 -33.97
C SER A 516 4.44 -15.09 -33.26
N SER A 517 4.32 -15.03 -31.93
CA SER A 517 3.81 -16.10 -31.07
C SER A 517 2.75 -15.61 -30.06
N GLY A 518 2.37 -14.33 -30.18
CA GLY A 518 1.73 -13.55 -29.14
C GLY A 518 0.40 -14.06 -28.60
N ASP A 519 -0.39 -14.72 -29.44
CA ASP A 519 -1.66 -15.31 -29.00
C ASP A 519 -1.47 -16.65 -28.27
N SER A 520 -0.33 -17.32 -28.42
CA SER A 520 -0.11 -18.66 -27.86
C SER A 520 0.57 -18.67 -26.49
N THR A 521 1.52 -17.76 -26.25
CA THR A 521 2.26 -17.68 -24.98
C THR A 521 1.42 -17.06 -23.87
N THR A 522 0.66 -16.01 -24.21
CA THR A 522 -0.35 -15.41 -23.33
C THR A 522 -1.45 -16.41 -22.98
N ALA A 523 -2.01 -17.11 -23.97
CA ALA A 523 -3.04 -18.13 -23.75
C ALA A 523 -2.54 -19.30 -22.90
N ALA A 524 -1.29 -19.74 -23.07
CA ALA A 524 -0.70 -20.81 -22.25
C ALA A 524 -0.56 -20.40 -20.78
N LEU A 525 -0.11 -19.17 -20.53
CA LEU A 525 -0.01 -18.62 -19.18
C LEU A 525 -1.39 -18.40 -18.54
N GLU A 526 -2.34 -17.83 -19.28
CA GLU A 526 -3.73 -17.68 -18.87
C GLU A 526 -4.35 -19.03 -18.48
N SER A 527 -4.15 -20.05 -19.31
CA SER A 527 -4.63 -21.40 -19.01
C SER A 527 -4.00 -21.97 -17.74
N ARG A 528 -2.69 -21.75 -17.51
CA ARG A 528 -2.02 -22.20 -16.29
C ARG A 528 -2.55 -21.47 -15.05
N LEU A 529 -2.73 -20.16 -15.13
CA LEU A 529 -3.30 -19.35 -14.05
C LEU A 529 -4.74 -19.74 -13.73
N GLN A 530 -5.55 -20.02 -14.76
CA GLN A 530 -6.91 -20.52 -14.57
C GLN A 530 -6.93 -21.85 -13.81
N VAL A 531 -6.08 -22.81 -14.21
CA VAL A 531 -5.98 -24.12 -13.54
C VAL A 531 -5.59 -23.96 -12.07
N LEU A 532 -4.59 -23.11 -11.76
CA LEU A 532 -4.18 -22.84 -10.38
C LEU A 532 -5.29 -22.14 -9.58
N GLY A 533 -6.02 -21.22 -10.21
CA GLY A 533 -7.17 -20.54 -9.61
C GLY A 533 -8.32 -21.50 -9.26
N ASP A 534 -8.64 -22.42 -10.17
CA ASP A 534 -9.68 -23.42 -9.95
C ASP A 534 -9.31 -24.36 -8.79
N ARG A 535 -8.05 -24.81 -8.73
CA ARG A 535 -7.51 -25.63 -7.63
C ARG A 535 -7.56 -24.92 -6.29
N TRP A 536 -7.10 -23.67 -6.24
CA TRP A 536 -7.19 -22.82 -5.05
C TRP A 536 -8.64 -22.69 -4.57
N ALA A 537 -9.57 -22.39 -5.48
CA ALA A 537 -10.99 -22.27 -5.15
C ALA A 537 -11.59 -23.59 -4.61
N SER A 538 -11.15 -24.74 -5.12
CA SER A 538 -11.53 -26.05 -4.58
C SER A 538 -11.04 -26.25 -3.14
N ILE A 539 -9.78 -25.88 -2.84
CA ILE A 539 -9.22 -25.99 -1.48
C ILE A 539 -9.97 -25.06 -0.51
N CYS A 540 -10.23 -23.80 -0.89
CA CYS A 540 -10.96 -22.85 -0.05
C CYS A 540 -12.37 -23.38 0.27
N ARG A 541 -13.09 -23.85 -0.75
CA ARG A 541 -14.44 -24.40 -0.58
C ARG A 541 -14.45 -25.62 0.34
N TRP A 542 -13.52 -26.56 0.14
CA TRP A 542 -13.40 -27.72 1.00
C TRP A 542 -13.09 -27.33 2.45
N THR A 543 -12.21 -26.35 2.64
CA THR A 543 -11.81 -25.86 3.97
C THR A 543 -13.00 -25.24 4.70
N GLU A 544 -13.81 -24.44 3.99
CA GLU A 544 -15.07 -23.86 4.50
C GLU A 544 -16.10 -24.95 4.85
N GLU A 545 -16.35 -25.90 3.95
CA GLU A 545 -17.27 -27.03 4.19
C GLU A 545 -16.83 -27.88 5.39
N ARG A 546 -15.52 -28.15 5.52
CA ARG A 546 -14.96 -28.90 6.65
C ARG A 546 -15.11 -28.14 7.97
N TRP A 547 -14.92 -26.83 7.95
CA TRP A 547 -15.12 -25.99 9.14
C TRP A 547 -16.56 -26.08 9.64
N ILE A 548 -17.53 -25.90 8.73
CA ILE A 548 -18.97 -26.00 9.04
C ILE A 548 -19.29 -27.36 9.67
N LEU A 549 -18.79 -28.45 9.07
CA LEU A 549 -18.98 -29.80 9.60
C LEU A 549 -18.44 -29.95 11.03
N LEU A 550 -17.21 -29.49 11.29
CA LEU A 550 -16.59 -29.58 12.63
C LEU A 550 -17.38 -28.77 13.67
N GLN A 551 -17.88 -27.58 13.30
CA GLN A 551 -18.73 -26.76 14.16
C GLN A 551 -20.06 -27.44 14.49
N GLU A 552 -20.72 -28.05 13.49
CA GLU A 552 -21.97 -28.80 13.71
C GLU A 552 -21.77 -29.97 14.67
N ILE A 553 -20.63 -30.66 14.58
CA ILE A 553 -20.32 -31.81 15.43
C ILE A 553 -20.00 -31.35 16.86
N LEU A 554 -19.22 -30.28 17.02
CA LEU A 554 -18.96 -29.70 18.34
C LEU A 554 -20.26 -29.27 19.02
N LEU A 555 -21.19 -28.66 18.29
CA LEU A 555 -22.50 -28.26 18.82
C LEU A 555 -23.31 -29.48 19.30
N LYS A 556 -23.31 -30.58 18.53
CA LYS A 556 -23.98 -31.83 18.93
C LYS A 556 -23.36 -32.44 20.19
N TRP A 557 -22.03 -32.42 20.30
CA TRP A 557 -21.33 -32.87 21.51
C TRP A 557 -21.65 -31.99 22.72
N GLN A 558 -21.77 -30.67 22.54
CA GLN A 558 -22.15 -29.75 23.59
C GLN A 558 -23.57 -30.05 24.09
N HIS A 559 -24.52 -30.26 23.18
CA HIS A 559 -25.89 -30.66 23.54
C HIS A 559 -25.91 -31.98 24.31
N PHE A 560 -25.18 -32.99 23.83
CA PHE A 560 -25.08 -34.29 24.50
C PHE A 560 -24.48 -34.18 25.91
N THR A 561 -23.44 -33.36 26.09
CA THR A 561 -22.81 -33.12 27.40
C THR A 561 -23.78 -32.42 28.36
N ASN A 562 -24.52 -31.43 27.87
CA ASN A 562 -25.54 -30.73 28.67
C ASN A 562 -26.68 -31.67 29.09
N GLU A 563 -27.14 -32.55 28.19
CA GLU A 563 -28.14 -33.58 28.52
C GLU A 563 -27.61 -34.56 29.57
N GLN A 564 -26.34 -34.99 29.50
CA GLN A 564 -25.73 -35.85 30.52
C GLN A 564 -25.69 -35.18 31.90
N VAL A 565 -25.28 -33.90 31.97
CA VAL A 565 -25.22 -33.14 33.23
C VAL A 565 -26.61 -33.00 33.86
N CYS A 566 -27.65 -32.73 33.07
CA CYS A 566 -29.03 -32.69 33.56
C CYS A 566 -29.50 -34.05 34.12
N LEU A 567 -29.21 -35.15 33.41
CA LEU A 567 -29.59 -36.50 33.86
C LEU A 567 -28.84 -36.93 35.12
N ASP A 568 -27.58 -36.53 35.28
CA ASP A 568 -26.80 -36.78 36.50
C ASP A 568 -27.30 -35.92 37.66
N HIS A 569 -27.77 -34.69 37.39
CA HIS A 569 -28.39 -33.83 38.39
C HIS A 569 -29.71 -34.42 38.91
N ASP A 570 -30.57 -34.93 38.03
CA ASP A 570 -31.83 -35.58 38.39
C ASP A 570 -31.59 -36.88 39.19
N ARG A 571 -30.57 -37.66 38.84
CA ARG A 571 -30.18 -38.88 39.59
C ARG A 571 -29.65 -38.59 41.00
N ILE A 572 -29.03 -37.43 41.21
CA ILE A 572 -28.55 -37.00 42.54
C ILE A 572 -29.71 -36.50 43.41
N GLN A 573 -30.81 -36.01 42.81
CA GLN A 573 -32.00 -35.59 43.54
C GLN A 573 -32.92 -36.77 43.92
N ASP A 574 -32.85 -37.89 43.19
CA ASP A 574 -33.64 -39.11 43.44
C ASP A 574 -32.97 -40.12 44.41
N LEU A 575 -31.76 -39.82 44.91
CA LEU A 575 -31.01 -40.59 45.93
C LEU A 575 -31.02 -39.86 47.28
#